data_AF-A0A1G1LEM2-F1
#
_entry.id   AF-A0A1G1LEM2-F1
#
_cell.length_a   1.000
_cell.length_b   1.000
_cell.length_c   1.000
_cell.angle_alpha   90.00
_cell.angle_beta   90.00
_cell.angle_gamma   90.00
#
_symmetry.space_group_name_H-M   'P 1'
#
loop_
_entity.id
_entity.type
_entity.pdbx_description
1 polymer ?
#
loop_
_entity_poly.entity_id
_entity_poly.type
_entity_poly.pdbx_seq_one_letter_code
_entity_poly.pdbx_strand_id
1 'polypeptide(L)'
;MVRKNRRRKFLVHRSFQLHYLFYIILTLFIVSATGMVGSYFGIWASVIDAFSQASVRNRVVTAAQISEYEQARQLVSKDVEAGLKPASPLDNQGLLRAFRETELLGIREQELIREIMNETNKRMVHLGFVLIILIGWSSIYLTHKVAGPIFKIKQYFDSLRAGDLTLRIQFRKSDEVRDLAPPFNEMVSSLDTSIGNMKRALREAPEIPLVQKLKRQLEHFKTTSDKLS
;
A
#
# COMPACT_ATOMS: atom_id res chain seq x y z
N MET A 1 -44.24 13.07 -16.86
CA MET A 1 -43.62 12.94 -15.52
C MET A 1 -42.11 13.11 -15.64
N VAL A 2 -41.54 14.21 -15.12
CA VAL A 2 -40.10 14.50 -15.20
C VAL A 2 -39.35 13.74 -14.10
N ARG A 3 -38.50 12.78 -14.47
CA ARG A 3 -37.60 12.08 -13.54
C ARG A 3 -36.57 13.08 -12.99
N LYS A 4 -36.77 13.55 -11.77
CA LYS A 4 -35.83 14.43 -11.06
C LYS A 4 -34.52 13.66 -10.82
N ASN A 5 -33.48 14.03 -11.56
CA ASN A 5 -32.16 13.42 -11.48
C ASN A 5 -31.55 13.68 -10.09
N ARG A 6 -31.71 12.72 -9.16
CA ARG A 6 -31.12 12.82 -7.81
C ARG A 6 -29.61 12.66 -7.93
N ARG A 7 -28.88 13.78 -7.94
CA ARG A 7 -27.41 13.75 -7.83
C ARG A 7 -27.04 12.97 -6.57
N ARG A 8 -26.34 11.84 -6.74
CA ARG A 8 -25.87 11.01 -5.62
C ARG A 8 -24.89 11.85 -4.80
N LYS A 9 -25.31 12.29 -3.60
CA LYS A 9 -24.41 12.93 -2.64
C LYS A 9 -23.58 11.83 -1.98
N PHE A 10 -22.39 11.57 -2.52
CA PHE A 10 -21.47 10.55 -2.01
C PHE A 10 -20.81 10.94 -0.67
N LEU A 11 -20.81 12.23 -0.33
CA LEU A 11 -20.22 12.77 0.90
C LEU A 11 -21.33 13.18 1.86
N VAL A 12 -21.62 12.33 2.85
CA VAL A 12 -22.64 12.61 3.90
C VAL A 12 -22.05 13.49 4.99
N HIS A 13 -20.85 13.16 5.49
CA HIS A 13 -20.05 13.98 6.40
C HIS A 13 -18.63 14.14 5.86
N ARG A 14 -18.33 15.32 5.31
CA ARG A 14 -17.06 15.61 4.64
C ARG A 14 -15.85 15.48 5.56
N SER A 15 -15.94 15.94 6.81
CA SER A 15 -14.83 15.86 7.76
C SER A 15 -14.45 14.42 8.07
N PHE A 16 -15.39 13.59 8.51
CA PHE A 16 -15.14 12.19 8.86
C PHE A 16 -14.58 11.37 7.69
N GLN A 17 -15.21 11.47 6.53
CA GLN A 17 -14.85 10.65 5.38
C GLN A 17 -13.50 11.07 4.76
N LEU A 18 -13.17 12.37 4.76
CA LEU A 18 -11.92 12.85 4.17
C LEU A 18 -10.70 12.50 5.03
N HIS A 19 -10.78 12.54 6.36
CA HIS A 19 -9.64 12.16 7.20
C HIS A 19 -9.32 10.67 7.07
N TYR A 20 -10.32 9.79 7.16
CA TYR A 20 -10.13 8.35 6.95
C TYR A 20 -9.62 8.02 5.56
N LEU A 21 -10.24 8.60 4.53
CA LEU A 21 -9.81 8.41 3.15
C LEU A 21 -8.37 8.90 2.97
N PHE A 22 -8.00 10.03 3.56
CA PHE A 22 -6.64 10.54 3.53
C PHE A 22 -5.64 9.57 4.17
N TYR A 23 -5.92 9.01 5.36
CA TYR A 23 -5.02 8.03 5.97
C TYR A 23 -4.87 6.75 5.13
N ILE A 24 -5.96 6.24 4.55
CA ILE A 24 -5.92 5.07 3.67
C ILE A 24 -5.12 5.37 2.40
N ILE A 25 -5.38 6.52 1.76
CA ILE A 25 -4.64 6.93 0.57
C ILE A 25 -3.18 7.17 0.89
N LEU A 26 -2.87 7.82 2.02
CA LEU A 26 -1.50 8.11 2.43
C LEU A 26 -0.70 6.83 2.68
N THR A 27 -1.28 5.86 3.41
CA THR A 27 -0.63 4.56 3.66
C THR A 27 -0.45 3.79 2.36
N LEU A 28 -1.46 3.74 1.49
CA LEU A 28 -1.37 3.13 0.17
C LEU A 28 -0.32 3.82 -0.71
N PHE A 29 -0.24 5.15 -0.66
CA PHE A 29 0.74 5.94 -1.38
C PHE A 29 2.15 5.65 -0.89
N ILE A 30 2.39 5.59 0.42
CA ILE A 30 3.71 5.28 0.99
C ILE A 30 4.16 3.88 0.57
N VAL A 31 3.27 2.88 0.66
CA VAL A 31 3.55 1.51 0.21
C VAL A 31 3.86 1.49 -1.28
N SER A 32 3.02 2.14 -2.09
CA SER A 32 3.18 2.20 -3.56
C SER A 32 4.46 2.93 -3.96
N ALA A 33 4.74 4.08 -3.36
CA ALA A 33 5.96 4.86 -3.59
C ALA A 33 7.21 4.08 -3.21
N THR A 34 7.19 3.36 -2.08
CA THR A 34 8.33 2.52 -1.67
C THR A 34 8.59 1.41 -2.68
N GLY A 35 7.52 0.71 -3.13
CA GLY A 35 7.64 -0.30 -4.17
C GLY A 35 8.12 0.27 -5.51
N MET A 36 7.61 1.44 -5.90
CA MET A 36 7.96 2.11 -7.15
C MET A 36 9.40 2.61 -7.15
N VAL A 37 9.85 3.26 -6.08
CA VAL A 37 11.23 3.74 -5.91
C VAL A 37 12.20 2.57 -5.90
N GLY A 38 11.92 1.52 -5.12
CA GLY A 38 12.74 0.31 -5.09
C GLY A 38 12.86 -0.35 -6.46
N SER A 39 11.74 -0.48 -7.19
CA SER A 39 11.72 -1.05 -8.53
C SER A 39 12.45 -0.17 -9.54
N TYR A 40 12.22 1.15 -9.50
CA TYR A 40 12.84 2.12 -10.41
C TYR A 40 14.37 2.09 -10.30
N PHE A 41 14.91 2.24 -9.09
CA PHE A 41 16.36 2.23 -8.88
C PHE A 41 16.97 0.84 -9.12
N GLY A 42 16.29 -0.24 -8.72
CA GLY A 42 16.78 -1.59 -8.95
C GLY A 42 16.89 -1.95 -10.44
N ILE A 43 15.84 -1.64 -11.21
CA ILE A 43 15.81 -1.91 -12.66
C ILE A 43 16.77 -0.98 -13.40
N TRP A 44 16.76 0.33 -13.13
CA TRP A 44 17.64 1.26 -13.83
C TRP A 44 19.13 1.04 -13.54
N ALA A 45 19.50 0.70 -12.31
CA ALA A 45 20.89 0.36 -12.00
C ALA A 45 21.37 -0.87 -12.77
N SER A 46 20.54 -1.91 -12.85
CA SER A 46 20.82 -3.12 -13.63
C SER A 46 20.96 -2.82 -15.13
N VAL A 47 20.05 -2.00 -15.66
CA VAL A 47 20.06 -1.57 -17.07
C VAL A 47 21.32 -0.77 -17.39
N ILE A 48 21.66 0.25 -16.59
CA ILE A 48 22.86 1.08 -16.79
C ILE A 48 24.13 0.23 -16.75
N ASP A 49 24.22 -0.71 -15.79
CA ASP A 49 25.38 -1.59 -15.66
C ASP A 49 25.53 -2.55 -16.86
N ALA A 50 24.42 -3.14 -17.30
CA ALA A 50 24.39 -3.98 -18.50
C ALA A 50 24.81 -3.22 -19.77
N PHE A 51 24.40 -1.96 -19.92
CA PHE A 51 24.79 -1.14 -21.07
C PHE A 51 26.25 -0.65 -20.98
N SER A 52 26.75 -0.39 -19.76
CA SER A 52 28.11 0.10 -19.51
C SER A 52 29.20 -0.95 -19.82
N GLN A 53 29.03 -2.19 -19.37
CA GLN A 53 30.13 -3.17 -19.40
C GLN A 53 30.20 -4.02 -20.68
N ALA A 54 29.06 -4.45 -21.24
CA ALA A 54 29.04 -5.43 -22.33
C ALA A 54 28.91 -4.81 -23.73
N SER A 55 28.13 -3.74 -23.88
CA SER A 55 27.73 -3.29 -25.22
C SER A 55 28.72 -2.35 -25.90
N VAL A 56 29.40 -1.48 -25.14
CA VAL A 56 30.24 -0.42 -25.74
C VAL A 56 31.63 -0.96 -26.10
N ARG A 57 32.28 -1.69 -25.20
CA ARG A 57 33.65 -2.16 -25.41
C ARG A 57 33.74 -3.22 -26.52
N ASN A 58 32.83 -4.20 -26.53
CA ASN A 58 32.86 -5.27 -27.54
C ASN A 58 32.46 -4.74 -28.93
N ARG A 59 31.42 -3.90 -29.03
CA ARG A 59 31.03 -3.31 -30.33
C ARG A 59 32.12 -2.43 -30.94
N VAL A 60 32.83 -1.66 -30.12
CA VAL A 60 33.92 -0.80 -30.62
C VAL A 60 35.10 -1.63 -31.11
N VAL A 61 35.49 -2.69 -30.39
CA VAL A 61 36.60 -3.56 -30.81
C VAL A 61 36.23 -4.39 -32.05
N THR A 62 35.04 -4.98 -32.09
CA THR A 62 34.58 -5.75 -33.26
C THR A 62 34.41 -4.86 -34.50
N ALA A 63 33.85 -3.65 -34.37
CA ALA A 63 33.73 -2.73 -35.50
C ALA A 63 35.09 -2.22 -35.99
N ALA A 64 36.03 -1.96 -35.08
CA ALA A 64 37.40 -1.60 -35.44
C ALA A 64 38.10 -2.73 -36.23
N GLN A 65 37.95 -3.97 -35.78
CA GLN A 65 38.57 -5.14 -36.42
C GLN A 65 37.94 -5.48 -37.79
N ILE A 66 36.61 -5.32 -37.95
CA ILE A 66 35.95 -5.49 -39.25
C ILE A 66 36.39 -4.38 -40.23
N SER A 67 36.52 -3.14 -39.77
CA SER A 67 37.04 -2.03 -40.57
C SER A 67 38.48 -2.30 -41.04
N GLU A 68 39.35 -2.81 -40.16
CA GLU A 68 40.72 -3.20 -40.52
C GLU A 68 40.75 -4.35 -41.54
N TYR A 69 39.86 -5.34 -41.42
CA TYR A 69 39.70 -6.42 -42.41
C TYR A 69 39.24 -5.91 -43.77
N GLU A 70 38.23 -5.04 -43.81
CA GLU A 70 37.71 -4.47 -45.07
C GLU A 70 38.78 -3.63 -45.78
N GLN A 71 39.57 -2.86 -45.02
CA GLN A 71 40.69 -2.09 -45.56
C GLN A 71 41.78 -3.00 -46.14
N ALA A 72 42.21 -4.02 -45.38
CA ALA A 72 43.20 -4.98 -45.87
C ALA A 72 42.72 -5.73 -47.10
N ARG A 73 41.43 -6.12 -47.13
CA ARG A 73 40.82 -6.79 -48.28
C ARG A 73 40.73 -5.89 -49.51
N GLN A 74 40.41 -4.60 -49.33
CA GLN A 74 40.36 -3.63 -50.43
C GLN A 74 41.75 -3.34 -51.02
N LEU A 75 42.79 -3.31 -50.18
CA LEU A 75 44.17 -3.15 -50.63
C LEU A 75 44.60 -4.36 -51.48
N VAL A 76 44.36 -5.58 -50.98
CA VAL A 76 44.65 -6.81 -51.73
C VAL A 76 43.85 -6.85 -53.05
N SER A 77 42.58 -6.44 -53.05
CA SER A 77 41.81 -6.41 -54.31
C SER A 77 42.37 -5.40 -55.31
N LYS A 78 42.83 -4.23 -54.87
CA LYS A 78 43.49 -3.24 -55.74
C LYS A 78 44.80 -3.75 -56.32
N ASP A 79 45.61 -4.45 -55.52
CA ASP A 79 46.89 -5.00 -55.96
C ASP A 79 46.69 -6.12 -57.01
N VAL A 80 45.67 -6.96 -56.80
CA VAL A 80 45.28 -8.01 -57.75
C VAL A 80 44.76 -7.42 -59.07
N GLU A 81 43.94 -6.36 -58.99
CA GLU A 81 43.40 -5.65 -60.16
C GLU A 81 44.51 -4.91 -60.93
N ALA A 82 45.57 -4.46 -60.24
CA ALA A 82 46.78 -3.88 -60.82
C ALA A 82 47.77 -4.92 -61.40
N GLY A 83 47.42 -6.21 -61.39
CA GLY A 83 48.26 -7.29 -61.93
C GLY A 83 49.48 -7.64 -61.08
N LEU A 84 49.57 -7.11 -59.84
CA LEU A 84 50.58 -7.51 -58.86
C LEU A 84 50.19 -8.87 -58.26
N LYS A 85 51.17 -9.74 -58.02
CA LYS A 85 50.94 -10.97 -57.26
C LYS A 85 50.41 -10.57 -55.87
N PRO A 86 49.27 -11.09 -55.42
CA PRO A 86 48.79 -10.78 -54.08
C PRO A 86 49.85 -11.23 -53.08
N ALA A 87 50.20 -10.34 -52.13
CA ALA A 87 50.93 -10.75 -50.95
C ALA A 87 50.16 -11.91 -50.30
N SER A 88 50.87 -12.98 -49.92
CA SER A 88 50.30 -14.22 -49.39
C SER A 88 49.17 -13.91 -48.41
N PRO A 89 48.00 -14.59 -48.52
CA PRO A 89 46.88 -14.34 -47.61
C PRO A 89 47.39 -14.52 -46.19
N LEU A 90 47.38 -13.41 -45.43
CA LEU A 90 47.87 -13.34 -44.05
C LEU A 90 47.37 -14.54 -43.24
N ASP A 91 48.29 -15.09 -42.46
CA ASP A 91 48.13 -16.18 -41.48
C ASP A 91 46.67 -16.46 -41.04
N ASN A 92 46.06 -17.45 -41.69
CA ASN A 92 44.71 -17.94 -41.40
C ASN A 92 44.57 -18.49 -39.95
N GLN A 93 45.71 -18.79 -39.30
CA GLN A 93 45.79 -19.28 -37.93
C GLN A 93 45.50 -18.18 -36.91
N GLY A 94 45.92 -16.94 -37.16
CA GLY A 94 45.56 -15.77 -36.35
C GLY A 94 44.06 -15.46 -36.40
N LEU A 95 43.45 -15.68 -37.57
CA LEU A 95 42.03 -15.41 -37.83
C LEU A 95 41.12 -16.44 -37.12
N LEU A 96 41.46 -17.72 -37.16
CA LEU A 96 40.77 -18.77 -36.39
C LEU A 96 40.93 -18.59 -34.88
N ARG A 97 42.08 -18.07 -34.42
CA ARG A 97 42.29 -17.70 -33.01
C ARG A 97 41.38 -16.53 -32.62
N ALA A 98 41.27 -15.51 -33.46
CA ALA A 98 40.34 -14.40 -33.24
C ALA A 98 38.88 -14.88 -33.18
N PHE A 99 38.45 -15.76 -34.09
CA PHE A 99 37.11 -16.37 -34.03
C PHE A 99 36.89 -17.19 -32.75
N ARG A 100 37.85 -18.03 -32.36
CA ARG A 100 37.77 -18.80 -31.12
C ARG A 100 37.73 -17.90 -29.88
N GLU A 101 38.49 -16.80 -29.88
CA GLU A 101 38.42 -15.79 -28.82
C GLU A 101 37.05 -15.11 -28.79
N THR A 102 36.43 -14.80 -29.94
CA THR A 102 35.06 -14.26 -29.98
C THR A 102 34.01 -15.24 -29.48
N GLU A 103 34.16 -16.54 -29.75
CA GLU A 103 33.26 -17.58 -29.26
C GLU A 103 33.42 -17.77 -27.73
N LEU A 104 34.65 -17.70 -27.22
CA LEU A 104 34.96 -17.69 -25.78
C LEU A 104 34.45 -16.42 -25.07
N LEU A 105 34.39 -15.29 -25.78
CA LEU A 105 33.76 -14.06 -25.27
C LEU A 105 32.25 -14.23 -25.13
N GLY A 106 31.57 -14.97 -26.03
CA GLY A 106 30.15 -15.28 -25.90
C GLY A 106 29.80 -16.11 -24.65
N ILE A 107 30.68 -17.03 -24.25
CA ILE A 107 30.52 -17.81 -23.00
C ILE A 107 30.69 -16.90 -21.76
N ARG A 108 31.68 -16.00 -21.78
CA ARG A 108 31.88 -15.01 -20.71
C ARG A 108 30.74 -13.99 -20.62
N GLU A 109 30.15 -13.60 -21.75
CA GLU A 109 28.96 -12.75 -21.78
C GLU A 109 27.77 -13.40 -21.09
N GLN A 110 27.57 -14.71 -21.27
CA GLN A 110 26.51 -15.45 -20.56
C GLN A 110 26.75 -15.52 -19.05
N GLU A 111 28.00 -15.68 -18.61
CA GLU A 111 28.36 -15.67 -17.18
C GLU A 111 28.10 -14.30 -16.55
N LEU A 112 28.50 -13.21 -17.23
CA LEU A 112 28.25 -11.84 -16.78
C LEU A 112 26.75 -11.52 -16.72
N ILE A 113 25.98 -11.90 -17.75
CA ILE A 113 24.51 -11.73 -17.74
C ILE A 113 23.88 -12.50 -16.58
N ARG A 114 24.33 -13.73 -16.33
CA ARG A 114 23.82 -14.55 -15.23
C ARG A 114 24.16 -13.95 -13.87
N GLU A 115 25.35 -13.39 -13.71
CA GLU A 115 25.78 -12.72 -12.48
C GLU A 115 24.99 -11.43 -12.23
N ILE A 116 24.84 -10.57 -13.24
CA ILE A 116 23.98 -9.38 -13.17
C ILE A 116 22.54 -9.77 -12.85
N MET A 117 22.01 -10.81 -13.51
CA MET A 117 20.64 -11.29 -13.28
C MET A 117 20.46 -11.79 -11.84
N ASN A 118 21.42 -12.54 -11.30
CA ASN A 118 21.33 -13.08 -9.94
C ASN A 118 21.43 -11.98 -8.89
N GLU A 119 22.34 -11.02 -9.05
CA GLU A 119 22.45 -9.88 -8.15
C GLU A 119 21.24 -8.96 -8.21
N THR A 120 20.69 -8.75 -9.42
CA THR A 120 19.42 -8.01 -9.59
C THR A 120 18.27 -8.74 -8.92
N ASN A 121 18.15 -10.06 -9.09
CA ASN A 121 17.08 -10.87 -8.51
C ASN A 121 17.15 -10.88 -6.98
N LYS A 122 18.34 -11.04 -6.38
CA LYS A 122 18.51 -10.95 -4.92
C LYS A 122 18.05 -9.60 -4.35
N ARG A 123 18.42 -8.50 -5.02
CA ARG A 123 17.99 -7.15 -4.63
C ARG A 123 16.47 -6.98 -4.75
N MET A 124 15.86 -7.49 -5.82
CA MET A 124 14.39 -7.48 -6.00
C MET A 124 13.67 -8.27 -4.92
N VAL A 125 14.16 -9.47 -4.58
CA VAL A 125 13.59 -10.30 -3.50
C VAL A 125 13.68 -9.58 -2.15
N HIS A 126 14.82 -8.97 -1.84
CA HIS A 126 14.99 -8.19 -0.61
C HIS A 126 14.02 -7.00 -0.52
N LEU A 127 13.88 -6.23 -1.61
CA LEU A 127 12.92 -5.12 -1.68
C LEU A 127 11.47 -5.59 -1.56
N GLY A 128 11.12 -6.72 -2.21
CA GLY A 128 9.81 -7.34 -2.10
C GLY A 128 9.49 -7.78 -0.67
N PHE A 129 10.46 -8.35 0.03
CA PHE A 129 10.32 -8.73 1.44
C PHE A 129 10.05 -7.52 2.34
N VAL A 130 10.83 -6.43 2.17
CA VAL A 130 10.59 -5.17 2.90
C VAL A 130 9.19 -4.61 2.61
N LEU A 131 8.74 -4.66 1.35
CA LEU A 131 7.41 -4.20 0.96
C LEU A 131 6.30 -5.01 1.65
N ILE A 132 6.43 -6.34 1.71
CA ILE A 132 5.47 -7.21 2.41
C ILE A 132 5.39 -6.84 3.89
N ILE A 133 6.52 -6.61 4.55
CA ILE A 133 6.56 -6.17 5.95
C ILE A 133 5.85 -4.82 6.12
N LEU A 134 6.11 -3.85 5.26
CA LEU A 134 5.47 -2.52 5.31
C LEU A 134 3.97 -2.59 5.09
N ILE A 135 3.50 -3.45 4.18
CA ILE A 135 2.07 -3.71 3.95
C ILE A 135 1.44 -4.32 5.20
N GLY A 136 2.05 -5.37 5.75
CA GLY A 136 1.55 -6.04 6.96
C GLY A 136 1.48 -5.09 8.15
N TRP A 137 2.53 -4.30 8.37
CA TRP A 137 2.58 -3.30 9.43
C TRP A 137 1.51 -2.21 9.26
N SER A 138 1.36 -1.68 8.04
CA SER A 138 0.33 -0.68 7.74
C SER A 138 -1.09 -1.22 7.95
N SER A 139 -1.33 -2.48 7.59
CA SER A 139 -2.62 -3.15 7.79
C SER A 139 -2.97 -3.31 9.27
N ILE A 140 -2.01 -3.76 10.09
CA ILE A 140 -2.18 -3.89 11.54
C ILE A 140 -2.44 -2.52 12.17
N TYR A 141 -1.65 -1.51 11.80
CA TYR A 141 -1.82 -0.14 12.28
C TYR A 141 -3.22 0.41 11.97
N LEU A 142 -3.68 0.27 10.72
CA LEU A 142 -5.00 0.74 10.30
C LEU A 142 -6.13 0.01 11.06
N THR A 143 -5.99 -1.31 11.20
CA THR A 143 -6.95 -2.14 11.94
C THR A 143 -7.10 -1.67 13.39
N HIS A 144 -5.99 -1.46 14.10
CA HIS A 144 -6.06 -1.00 15.50
C HIS A 144 -6.69 0.38 15.66
N LYS A 145 -6.42 1.30 14.73
CA LYS A 145 -6.98 2.66 14.76
C LYS A 145 -8.50 2.68 14.57
N VAL A 146 -9.07 1.71 13.85
CA VAL A 146 -10.52 1.60 13.59
C VAL A 146 -11.22 0.68 14.59
N ALA A 147 -10.67 -0.51 14.85
CA ALA A 147 -11.33 -1.53 15.66
C ALA A 147 -11.51 -1.09 17.12
N GLY A 148 -10.57 -0.33 17.69
CA GLY A 148 -10.64 0.13 19.08
C GLY A 148 -11.88 0.98 19.38
N PRO A 149 -12.09 2.11 18.67
CA PRO A 149 -13.28 2.94 18.86
C PRO A 149 -14.59 2.19 18.58
N ILE A 150 -14.63 1.31 17.57
CA ILE A 150 -15.82 0.50 17.25
C ILE A 150 -16.15 -0.48 18.39
N PHE A 151 -15.14 -1.13 18.98
CA PHE A 151 -15.35 -2.03 20.11
C PHE A 151 -15.90 -1.29 21.34
N LYS A 152 -15.39 -0.08 21.61
CA LYS A 152 -15.95 0.77 22.69
C LYS A 152 -17.40 1.15 22.45
N ILE A 153 -17.74 1.52 21.21
CA ILE A 153 -19.14 1.81 20.85
C ILE A 153 -20.04 0.62 21.17
N LYS A 154 -19.62 -0.61 20.81
CA LYS A 154 -20.36 -1.83 21.18
C LYS A 154 -20.53 -1.96 22.69
N GLN A 155 -19.49 -1.75 23.49
CA GLN A 155 -19.59 -1.79 24.95
C GLN A 155 -20.59 -0.76 25.50
N TYR A 156 -20.64 0.44 24.93
CA TYR A 156 -21.61 1.46 25.34
C TYR A 156 -23.04 1.07 25.00
N PHE A 157 -23.28 0.47 23.84
CA PHE A 157 -24.60 -0.08 23.49
C PHE A 157 -25.00 -1.26 24.38
N ASP A 158 -24.05 -2.13 24.74
CA ASP A 158 -24.29 -3.25 25.64
C ASP A 158 -24.69 -2.74 27.05
N SER A 159 -24.01 -1.70 27.56
CA SER A 159 -24.38 -1.05 28.84
C SER A 159 -25.75 -0.36 28.77
N LEU A 160 -26.04 0.34 27.67
CA LEU A 160 -27.34 0.97 27.46
C LEU A 160 -28.47 -0.07 27.40
N ARG A 161 -28.24 -1.20 26.71
CA ARG A 161 -29.16 -2.34 26.66
C ARG A 161 -29.38 -2.98 28.02
N ALA A 162 -28.35 -2.99 28.88
CA ALA A 162 -28.46 -3.48 30.25
C ALA A 162 -29.23 -2.51 31.19
N GLY A 163 -29.72 -1.39 30.66
CA GLY A 163 -30.54 -0.43 31.38
C GLY A 163 -29.75 0.70 32.05
N ASP A 164 -28.44 0.82 31.85
CA ASP A 164 -27.68 1.94 32.41
C ASP A 164 -27.91 3.22 31.60
N LEU A 165 -28.69 4.17 32.15
CA LEU A 165 -28.94 5.47 31.52
C LEU A 165 -28.07 6.57 32.12
N THR A 166 -27.23 6.23 33.09
CA THR A 166 -26.26 7.15 33.70
C THR A 166 -24.96 7.24 32.90
N LEU A 167 -24.78 6.34 31.93
CA LEU A 167 -23.58 6.29 31.09
C LEU A 167 -23.43 7.55 30.24
N ARG A 168 -22.19 8.03 30.13
CA ARG A 168 -21.79 9.13 29.25
C ARG A 168 -20.52 8.71 28.52
N ILE A 169 -20.58 8.72 27.20
CA ILE A 169 -19.50 8.25 26.34
C ILE A 169 -18.52 9.38 26.04
N GLN A 170 -17.24 9.03 25.92
CA GLN A 170 -16.18 9.95 25.56
C GLN A 170 -15.15 9.22 24.70
N PHE A 171 -14.77 9.83 23.58
CA PHE A 171 -13.71 9.33 22.71
C PHE A 171 -12.45 10.20 22.82
N ARG A 172 -11.30 9.67 22.41
CA ARG A 172 -10.03 10.42 22.42
C ARG A 172 -10.07 11.52 21.37
N LYS A 173 -9.25 12.56 21.55
CA LYS A 173 -9.15 13.69 20.58
C LYS A 173 -8.81 13.23 19.16
N SER A 174 -8.05 12.14 19.04
CA SER A 174 -7.60 11.52 17.80
C SER A 174 -8.57 10.51 17.20
N ASP A 175 -9.66 10.18 17.90
CA ASP A 175 -10.64 9.21 17.40
C ASP A 175 -11.62 9.92 16.46
N GLU A 176 -11.76 9.43 15.24
CA GLU A 176 -12.61 10.04 14.23
C GLU A 176 -14.11 9.97 14.58
N VAL A 177 -14.50 9.01 15.43
CA VAL A 177 -15.88 8.86 15.93
C VAL A 177 -16.22 9.83 17.08
N ARG A 178 -15.32 10.75 17.44
CA ARG A 178 -15.53 11.69 18.55
C ARG A 178 -16.81 12.50 18.43
N ASP A 179 -17.16 12.92 17.22
CA ASP A 179 -18.35 13.74 16.96
C ASP A 179 -19.67 12.96 17.15
N LEU A 180 -19.60 11.62 17.34
CA LEU A 180 -20.73 10.79 17.76
C LEU A 180 -21.05 10.95 19.26
N ALA A 181 -20.07 11.33 20.10
CA ALA A 181 -20.26 11.40 21.54
C ALA A 181 -21.35 12.41 21.98
N PRO A 182 -21.36 13.67 21.49
CA PRO A 182 -22.39 14.62 21.88
C PRO A 182 -23.83 14.15 21.57
N PRO A 183 -24.20 13.77 20.33
CA PRO A 183 -25.57 13.35 20.03
C PRO A 183 -25.96 12.05 20.75
N PHE A 184 -25.01 11.13 20.96
CA PHE A 184 -25.28 9.92 21.72
C PHE A 184 -25.57 10.24 23.21
N ASN A 185 -24.76 11.09 23.83
CA ASN A 185 -24.96 11.50 25.22
C ASN A 185 -26.26 12.27 25.41
N GLU A 186 -26.63 13.11 24.45
CA GLU A 186 -27.91 13.82 24.45
C GLU A 186 -29.09 12.82 24.42
N MET A 187 -29.05 11.84 23.51
CA MET A 187 -30.06 10.77 23.45
C MET A 187 -30.19 10.01 24.78
N VAL A 188 -29.07 9.57 25.37
CA VAL A 188 -29.09 8.84 26.65
C VAL A 188 -29.61 9.73 27.78
N SER A 189 -29.24 11.02 27.78
CA SER A 189 -29.74 11.99 28.77
C SER A 189 -31.25 12.21 28.66
N SER A 190 -31.81 12.24 27.45
CA SER A 190 -33.26 12.31 27.24
C SER A 190 -33.99 11.07 27.75
N LEU A 191 -33.41 9.88 27.54
CA LEU A 191 -33.96 8.62 28.08
C LEU A 191 -33.90 8.59 29.61
N ASP A 192 -32.76 8.97 30.20
CA ASP A 192 -32.56 9.07 31.65
C ASP A 192 -33.61 9.98 32.30
N THR A 193 -33.80 11.18 31.73
CA THR A 193 -34.79 12.15 32.20
C THR A 193 -36.21 11.61 32.09
N SER A 194 -36.57 11.02 30.93
CA SER A 194 -37.91 10.51 30.69
C SER A 194 -38.26 9.35 31.64
N ILE A 195 -37.34 8.40 31.82
CA ILE A 195 -37.54 7.27 32.72
C ILE A 195 -37.51 7.72 34.19
N GLY A 196 -36.64 8.66 34.56
CA GLY A 196 -36.63 9.27 35.89
C GLY A 196 -37.95 9.95 36.22
N ASN A 197 -38.55 10.69 35.28
CA ASN A 197 -39.87 11.31 35.46
C ASN A 197 -40.98 10.27 35.61
N MET A 198 -40.97 9.20 34.81
CA MET A 198 -41.93 8.09 34.95
C MET A 198 -41.81 7.40 36.31
N LYS A 199 -40.58 7.16 36.80
CA LYS A 199 -40.35 6.59 38.14
C LYS A 199 -40.90 7.50 39.24
N ARG A 200 -40.68 8.81 39.16
CA ARG A 200 -41.23 9.78 40.13
C ARG A 200 -42.75 9.79 40.14
N ALA A 201 -43.37 9.87 38.96
CA ALA A 201 -44.83 9.85 38.85
C ALA A 201 -45.45 8.56 39.44
N LEU A 202 -44.79 7.41 39.24
CA LEU A 202 -45.25 6.14 39.82
C LEU A 202 -45.04 6.04 41.34
N ARG A 203 -44.11 6.80 41.94
CA ARG A 203 -43.95 6.85 43.41
C ARG A 203 -45.16 7.51 44.08
N GLU A 204 -45.76 8.50 43.43
CA GLU A 204 -46.94 9.24 43.93
C GLU A 204 -48.28 8.57 43.54
N ALA A 205 -48.24 7.60 42.60
CA ALA A 205 -49.44 6.92 42.12
C ALA A 205 -50.01 5.91 43.14
N PRO A 206 -51.34 5.68 43.14
CA PRO A 206 -51.99 4.67 43.99
C PRO A 206 -51.40 3.27 43.78
N GLU A 207 -51.32 2.48 44.86
CA GLU A 207 -50.79 1.11 44.82
C GLU A 207 -51.77 0.10 44.21
N ILE A 208 -52.00 0.23 42.90
CA ILE A 208 -52.77 -0.73 42.12
C ILE A 208 -51.84 -1.75 41.43
N PRO A 209 -52.30 -2.99 41.13
CA PRO A 209 -51.47 -4.03 40.52
C PRO A 209 -50.76 -3.59 39.22
N LEU A 210 -51.39 -2.72 38.42
CA LEU A 210 -50.80 -2.15 37.20
C LEU A 210 -49.59 -1.25 37.52
N VAL A 211 -49.70 -0.39 38.52
CA VAL A 211 -48.62 0.52 38.96
C VAL A 211 -47.43 -0.28 39.49
N GLN A 212 -47.68 -1.34 40.26
CA GLN A 212 -46.61 -2.24 40.71
C GLN A 212 -45.91 -2.96 39.55
N LYS A 213 -46.66 -3.41 38.54
CA LYS A 213 -46.09 -4.02 37.32
C LYS A 213 -45.18 -3.02 36.58
N LEU A 214 -45.61 -1.78 36.43
CA LEU A 214 -44.82 -0.71 35.80
C LEU A 214 -43.57 -0.35 36.62
N LYS A 215 -43.69 -0.24 37.94
CA LYS A 215 -42.54 -0.02 38.85
C LYS A 215 -41.46 -1.08 38.62
N ARG A 216 -41.84 -2.38 38.64
CA ARG A 216 -40.91 -3.50 38.36
C ARG A 216 -40.25 -3.43 36.98
N GLN A 217 -40.97 -2.98 35.95
CA GLN A 217 -40.38 -2.82 34.61
C GLN A 217 -39.38 -1.67 34.55
N LEU A 218 -39.65 -0.57 35.25
CA LEU A 218 -38.75 0.59 35.28
C LEU A 218 -37.55 0.40 36.21
N GLU A 219 -37.61 -0.50 37.20
CA GLU A 219 -36.49 -0.87 38.07
C GLU A 219 -35.29 -1.44 37.30
N HIS A 220 -35.52 -2.03 36.12
CA HIS A 220 -34.44 -2.50 35.26
C HIS A 220 -33.50 -1.36 34.80
N PHE A 221 -34.03 -0.16 34.64
CA PHE A 221 -33.25 0.99 34.18
C PHE A 221 -32.61 1.71 35.36
N LYS A 222 -31.30 1.91 35.33
CA LYS A 222 -30.57 2.76 36.28
C LYS A 222 -30.60 4.19 35.77
N THR A 223 -31.20 5.10 36.55
CA THR A 223 -31.31 6.52 36.20
C THR A 223 -30.56 7.39 37.18
N THR A 224 -30.20 8.61 36.77
CA THR A 224 -29.52 9.58 37.65
C THR A 224 -30.42 9.97 38.83
N SER A 225 -31.74 9.89 38.65
CA SER A 225 -32.72 10.09 39.73
C SER A 225 -32.55 9.11 40.90
N ASP A 226 -32.04 7.90 40.64
CA ASP A 226 -31.88 6.87 41.67
C ASP A 226 -30.69 7.16 42.61
N LYS A 227 -29.75 8.01 42.18
CA LYS A 227 -28.62 8.45 43.01
C LYS A 227 -28.94 9.67 43.90
N LEU A 228 -30.04 10.36 43.60
CA LEU A 228 -30.47 11.60 44.25
C LEU A 228 -31.61 11.38 45.26
N SER A 229 -32.12 10.14 45.38
CA SER A 229 -33.15 9.74 46.33
C SER A 229 -32.61 8.75 47.35
#